data_AF-A0AAJ6BC85-F1
#
_entry.id   AF-A0AAJ6BC85-F1
#
_cell.length_a   1.000
_cell.length_b   1.000
_cell.length_c   1.000
_cell.angle_alpha   90.00
_cell.angle_beta   90.00
_cell.angle_gamma   90.00
#
_symmetry.space_group_name_H-M   'P 1'
#
loop_
_entity.id
_entity.type
_entity.pdbx_description
1 polymer ?
#
loop_
_entity_poly.entity_id
_entity_poly.type
_entity_poly.pdbx_seq_one_letter_code
_entity_poly.pdbx_strand_id
1 'polypeptide(L)'
;MRKIVPDPPYYLDSTQTLQDTLVQSSEYVLCALSVARQSVQLKPIAHSSIVMQAVIHEMEAVQSLIESALMQLQIWPHLPAEPYTLH
;
A
#
# COMPACT_ATOMS: atom_id res chain seq x y z
N MET A 1 -19.36 29.48 29.06
CA MET A 1 -19.66 28.40 28.10
C MET A 1 -18.54 28.36 27.07
N ARG A 2 -17.59 27.43 27.19
CA ARG A 2 -16.59 27.21 26.14
C ARG A 2 -17.23 26.27 25.13
N LYS A 3 -17.58 26.76 23.94
CA LYS A 3 -17.91 25.86 22.84
C LYS A 3 -16.64 25.05 22.57
N ILE A 4 -16.69 23.75 22.84
CA ILE A 4 -15.65 22.83 22.41
C ILE A 4 -15.68 22.88 20.90
N VAL A 5 -14.69 23.55 20.32
CA VAL A 5 -14.42 23.53 18.89
C VAL A 5 -13.64 22.23 18.67
N PRO A 6 -14.15 21.27 17.88
CA PRO A 6 -13.38 20.10 17.52
C PRO A 6 -12.10 20.55 16.81
N ASP A 7 -10.95 20.00 17.21
CA ASP A 7 -9.71 20.23 16.48
C ASP A 7 -9.89 19.78 15.01
N PRO A 8 -9.28 20.47 14.03
CA PRO A 8 -9.45 20.12 12.63
C PRO A 8 -8.94 18.69 12.35
N PRO A 9 -9.55 17.95 11.43
CA PRO A 9 -9.27 16.53 11.20
C PRO A 9 -7.99 16.34 10.36
N TYR A 10 -6.86 16.89 10.79
CA TYR A 10 -5.58 16.77 10.08
C TYR A 10 -5.13 15.31 9.90
N TYR A 11 -5.57 14.41 10.78
CA TYR A 11 -5.17 12.99 10.77
C TYR A 11 -5.89 12.15 9.70
N LEU A 12 -7.14 12.51 9.37
CA LEU A 12 -7.93 11.81 8.35
C LEU A 12 -7.36 12.05 6.96
N ASP A 13 -6.96 13.29 6.66
CA ASP A 13 -6.42 13.66 5.34
C ASP A 13 -5.07 12.98 5.05
N SER A 14 -4.20 12.85 6.07
CA SER A 14 -2.92 12.15 5.93
C SER A 14 -3.09 10.65 5.73
N THR A 15 -4.08 10.03 6.39
CA THR A 15 -4.36 8.59 6.26
C THR A 15 -4.95 8.28 4.89
N GLN A 16 -5.86 9.13 4.40
CA GLN A 16 -6.44 9.00 3.06
C GLN A 16 -5.35 9.15 1.98
N THR A 17 -4.50 10.16 2.09
CA THR A 17 -3.40 10.39 1.13
C THR A 17 -2.45 9.19 1.08
N LEU A 18 -2.15 8.56 2.23
CA LEU A 18 -1.32 7.35 2.28
C LEU A 18 -2.01 6.15 1.63
N GLN A 19 -3.31 5.95 1.90
CA GLN A 19 -4.10 4.90 1.26
C GLN A 19 -4.10 5.06 -0.26
N ASP A 20 -4.38 6.25 -0.77
CA ASP A 20 -4.39 6.55 -2.20
C ASP A 20 -3.01 6.28 -2.84
N THR A 21 -1.93 6.65 -2.14
CA THR A 21 -0.56 6.38 -2.58
C THR A 21 -0.25 4.88 -2.65
N LEU A 22 -0.74 4.09 -1.68
CA LEU A 22 -0.56 2.63 -1.69
C LEU A 22 -1.39 1.96 -2.80
N VAL A 23 -2.61 2.42 -3.04
CA VAL A 23 -3.44 1.96 -4.17
C VAL A 23 -2.73 2.25 -5.49
N GLN A 24 -2.23 3.47 -5.68
CA GLN A 24 -1.48 3.83 -6.88
C GLN A 24 -0.19 3.00 -7.02
N SER A 25 0.52 2.75 -5.92
CA SER A 25 1.73 1.91 -5.93
C SER A 25 1.42 0.48 -6.37
N SER A 26 0.29 -0.09 -5.94
CA SER A 26 -0.21 -1.41 -6.37
C SER A 26 -0.40 -1.47 -7.89
N GLU A 27 -1.04 -0.44 -8.48
CA GLU A 27 -1.25 -0.37 -9.93
C GLU A 27 0.07 -0.36 -10.71
N TYR A 28 1.07 0.40 -10.24
CA TYR A 28 2.40 0.42 -10.86
C TYR A 28 3.12 -0.92 -10.74
N VAL A 29 3.05 -1.57 -9.57
CA VAL A 29 3.66 -2.89 -9.34
C VAL A 29 3.02 -3.94 -10.24
N LEU A 30 1.70 -3.96 -10.37
CA LEU A 30 0.99 -4.87 -11.27
C LEU A 30 1.37 -4.65 -12.74
N CYS A 31 1.46 -3.39 -13.17
CA CYS A 31 1.93 -3.04 -14.51
C CYS A 31 3.34 -3.58 -14.77
N ALA A 32 4.28 -3.31 -13.87
CA ALA A 32 5.66 -3.75 -14.00
C ALA A 32 5.80 -5.29 -13.91
N LEU A 33 4.99 -5.98 -13.10
CA LEU A 33 4.91 -7.44 -13.07
C LEU A 33 4.46 -8.01 -14.41
N SER A 34 3.45 -7.40 -15.04
CA SER A 34 2.96 -7.80 -16.36
C SER A 34 4.07 -7.68 -17.42
N VAL A 35 4.76 -6.54 -17.44
CA VAL A 35 5.88 -6.28 -18.37
C VAL A 35 7.05 -7.26 -18.11
N ALA A 36 7.41 -7.48 -16.85
CA ALA A 36 8.48 -8.39 -16.47
C ALA A 36 8.17 -9.83 -16.89
N ARG A 37 6.96 -10.33 -16.61
CA ARG A 37 6.50 -11.67 -17.02
C ARG A 37 6.50 -11.82 -18.54
N GLN A 38 5.99 -10.82 -19.27
CA GLN A 38 6.05 -10.82 -20.74
C GLN A 38 7.49 -10.87 -21.26
N SER A 39 8.41 -10.12 -20.65
CA SER A 39 9.81 -10.09 -21.08
C SER A 39 10.50 -11.46 -20.95
N VAL A 40 10.20 -12.21 -19.88
CA VAL A 40 10.69 -13.59 -19.71
C VAL A 40 10.07 -14.53 -20.74
N GLN A 41 8.76 -14.41 -21.00
CA GLN A 41 8.09 -15.23 -22.01
C GLN A 41 8.67 -15.04 -23.42
N LEU A 42 9.11 -13.82 -23.75
CA LEU A 42 9.71 -13.52 -25.06
C LEU A 42 11.11 -14.13 -25.24
N LYS A 43 11.91 -14.26 -24.17
CA LYS A 43 13.27 -14.83 -24.22
C LYS A 43 13.59 -15.69 -22.98
N PRO A 44 12.97 -16.88 -22.86
CA PRO A 44 13.01 -17.66 -21.62
C PRO A 44 14.39 -18.23 -21.26
N ILE A 45 15.26 -18.48 -22.26
CA ILE A 45 16.55 -19.18 -22.09
C ILE A 45 17.73 -18.19 -21.86
N ALA A 46 17.48 -16.87 -21.91
CA ALA A 46 18.55 -15.89 -21.70
C ALA A 46 18.95 -15.79 -20.21
N HIS A 47 20.22 -15.53 -19.90
CA HIS A 47 20.65 -15.25 -18.52
C HIS A 47 19.88 -14.08 -17.88
N SER A 48 19.46 -13.11 -18.69
CA SER A 48 18.59 -12.01 -18.26
C SER A 48 17.21 -12.49 -17.79
N SER A 49 16.73 -13.63 -18.29
CA SER A 49 15.48 -14.26 -17.86
C SER A 49 15.54 -14.72 -16.41
N ILE A 50 16.68 -15.29 -15.97
CA ILE A 50 16.87 -15.74 -14.58
C ILE A 50 16.83 -14.53 -13.62
N VAL A 51 17.56 -13.46 -13.97
CA VAL A 51 17.55 -12.22 -13.18
C VAL A 51 16.15 -11.60 -13.17
N MET A 52 15.46 -11.61 -14.30
CA MET A 52 14.09 -11.09 -14.39
C MET A 52 13.09 -11.93 -13.58
N GLN A 53 13.25 -13.25 -13.51
CA GLN A 53 12.44 -14.10 -12.63
C GLN A 53 12.63 -13.75 -11.15
N ALA A 54 13.86 -13.43 -10.73
CA ALA A 54 14.11 -12.92 -9.38
C ALA A 54 13.42 -11.56 -9.16
N VAL A 55 13.50 -10.65 -10.12
CA VAL A 55 12.78 -9.36 -10.06
C VAL A 55 11.27 -9.56 -9.93
N ILE A 56 10.68 -10.47 -10.71
CA ILE A 56 9.25 -10.81 -10.60
C ILE A 56 8.92 -11.27 -9.18
N HIS A 57 9.74 -12.13 -8.59
CA HIS A 57 9.53 -12.62 -7.23
C HIS A 57 9.58 -11.50 -6.18
N GLU A 58 10.57 -10.62 -6.24
CA GLU A 58 10.67 -9.47 -5.33
C GLU A 58 9.47 -8.51 -5.50
N MET A 59 9.00 -8.32 -6.72
CA MET A 59 7.81 -7.50 -7.00
C MET A 59 6.52 -8.12 -6.47
N GLU A 60 6.37 -9.45 -6.50
CA GLU A 60 5.26 -10.15 -5.86
C GLU A 60 5.29 -9.99 -4.33
N ALA A 61 6.48 -10.02 -3.72
CA ALA A 61 6.64 -9.73 -2.30
C ALA A 61 6.23 -8.29 -1.97
N VAL A 62 6.64 -7.31 -2.78
CA VAL A 62 6.21 -5.90 -2.64
C VAL A 62 4.69 -5.77 -2.74
N GLN A 63 4.05 -6.45 -3.70
CA GLN A 63 2.60 -6.46 -3.83
C GLN A 63 1.90 -6.96 -2.57
N SER A 64 2.40 -8.07 -2.00
CA SER A 64 1.87 -8.61 -0.74
C SER A 64 2.03 -7.65 0.44
N LEU A 65 3.14 -6.92 0.51
CA LEU A 65 3.35 -5.89 1.53
C LEU A 65 2.41 -4.71 1.37
N ILE A 66 2.13 -4.26 0.14
CA ILE A 66 1.16 -3.18 -0.14
C ILE A 66 -0.25 -3.62 0.29
N GLU A 67 -0.66 -4.84 -0.07
CA GLU A 67 -1.96 -5.38 0.33
C GLU A 67 -2.10 -5.48 1.85
N SER A 68 -1.05 -5.93 2.54
CA SER A 68 -1.00 -5.96 4.01
C SER A 68 -1.10 -4.56 4.62
N ALA A 69 -0.38 -3.58 4.06
CA ALA A 69 -0.43 -2.19 4.51
C ALA A 69 -1.84 -1.58 4.34
N LEU A 70 -2.50 -1.85 3.21
CA LEU A 70 -3.88 -1.43 2.96
C LEU A 70 -4.86 -2.07 3.96
N MET A 71 -4.73 -3.37 4.26
CA MET A 71 -5.56 -4.03 5.28
C MET A 71 -5.37 -3.40 6.66
N GLN A 72 -4.14 -3.07 7.05
CA GLN A 72 -3.86 -2.41 8.33
C GLN A 72 -4.49 -1.01 8.42
N LEU A 73 -4.42 -0.22 7.34
CA LEU A 73 -5.06 1.09 7.25
C LEU A 73 -6.58 1.02 7.27
N GLN A 74 -7.18 -0.10 6.86
CA GLN A 74 -8.63 -0.30 6.87
C GLN A 74 -9.16 -0.83 8.20
N ILE A 75 -8.30 -1.41 9.04
CA ILE A 75 -8.61 -1.80 10.43
C ILE A 75 -8.47 -0.61 11.39
N TRP A 76 -7.51 0.28 11.15
CA TRP A 76 -7.27 1.50 11.94
C TRP A 76 -8.49 2.43 12.17
N PRO A 77 -9.43 2.64 11.22
CA PRO A 77 -10.58 3.53 11.42
C PRO A 77 -11.58 3.01 12.46
N HIS A 78 -11.45 1.75 12.89
CA HIS A 78 -12.37 1.09 13.81
C HIS A 78 -11.93 1.09 15.28
N LEU A 79 -10.79 1.68 15.63
CA LEU A 79 -10.44 1.86 17.04
C LEU A 79 -11.20 3.07 17.58
N PRO A 80 -12.18 2.91 18.49
CA PRO A 80 -12.79 4.07 19.12
C PRO A 80 -11.68 4.81 19.85
N ALA A 81 -11.49 6.09 19.53
CA ALA A 81 -10.67 6.96 20.34
C ALA A 81 -11.14 6.81 21.79
N GLU A 82 -10.27 6.29 22.65
CA GLU A 82 -10.53 6.08 24.07
C GLU A 82 -11.29 7.30 24.64
N PRO A 83 -12.35 7.08 25.43
CA PRO A 83 -13.02 8.18 26.11
C PRO A 83 -12.03 8.73 27.13
N TYR A 84 -11.33 9.81 26.79
CA TYR A 84 -10.47 10.54 27.72
C TYR A 84 -11.29 10.85 28.97
N THR A 85 -10.97 10.15 30.05
CA THR A 85 -11.54 10.33 31.38
C THR A 85 -11.21 11.74 31.86
N LEU A 86 -12.22 12.61 31.85
CA LEU A 86 -12.14 13.92 32.48
C LEU A 86 -12.38 13.75 33.98
N HIS A 87 -11.37 14.15 34.75
CA HIS A 87 -11.38 14.25 36.21
C HIS A 87 -12.17 15.48 36.68
#